data_AF-A0A852WX57-F1
#
_entry.id   AF-A0A852WX57-F1
#
_cell.length_a   1.000
_cell.length_b   1.000
_cell.length_c   1.000
_cell.angle_alpha   90.00
_cell.angle_beta   90.00
_cell.angle_gamma   90.00
#
_symmetry.space_group_name_H-M   'P 1'
#
loop_
_entity.id
_entity.type
_entity.pdbx_description
1 polymer ?
#
loop_
_entity_poly.entity_id
_entity_poly.type
_entity_poly.pdbx_seq_one_letter_code
_entity_poly.pdbx_strand_id
1 'polypeptide(L)'
;MTIESFTSTGTLRPLEEKDRFGRLIERRDGADFPYYNGVPVELSVVKWIIVWLSVAAGIAAIMFIPSANNLGALLPRTLFVVIPLAVLALVAGRAWTAIFRRVRLVDVGNMFFFAALNIVLTFAIGGIVSLLFPVAPNAVIAGAGSGGVVDTIALYVGSGIQLIGEELFVVLPFLALMYFLFAKAGLSRKTAIILAWIISAVWFGAAHLPTYDWNWVQAIVVIGSARIALTLAFIRTKNLWVSAGAHIINDWVFITVSVIGAAAVAGS
;
A
#
# COMPACT_ATOMS: atom_id res chain seq x y z
N MET A 1 26.13 40.62 19.80
CA MET A 1 25.12 39.56 19.97
C MET A 1 24.39 39.40 18.65
N THR A 2 24.98 38.63 17.74
CA THR A 2 24.42 38.35 16.41
C THR A 2 23.36 37.28 16.57
N ILE A 3 22.12 37.64 16.25
CA ILE A 3 21.00 36.70 16.15
C ILE A 3 21.28 35.82 14.93
N GLU A 4 21.67 34.57 15.18
CA GLU A 4 21.70 33.55 14.14
C GLU A 4 20.28 33.35 13.61
N SER A 5 20.07 33.69 12.34
CA SER A 5 18.85 33.35 11.64
C SER A 5 18.85 31.84 11.39
N PHE A 6 18.13 31.08 12.21
CA PHE A 6 17.74 29.71 11.87
C PHE A 6 16.70 29.75 10.75
N THR A 7 17.17 29.93 9.51
CA THR A 7 16.40 29.65 8.30
C THR A 7 17.16 28.63 7.45
N SER A 8 17.51 27.50 8.07
CA SER A 8 17.77 26.29 7.31
C SER A 8 16.41 25.63 7.06
N THR A 9 15.89 25.74 5.84
CA THR A 9 14.92 24.78 5.30
C THR A 9 15.67 23.46 5.03
N GLY A 10 16.24 22.90 6.10
CA GLY A 10 17.15 21.77 6.07
C GLY A 10 16.46 20.50 6.51
N THR A 11 16.95 19.37 5.99
CA THR A 11 16.61 18.05 6.49
C THR A 11 16.78 17.99 8.01
N LEU A 12 15.83 17.39 8.72
CA LEU A 12 15.89 17.18 10.18
C LEU A 12 17.18 16.49 10.62
N ARG A 13 17.69 15.57 9.78
CA ARG A 13 19.02 14.95 9.90
C ARG A 13 19.61 14.76 8.50
N PRO A 14 20.89 15.13 8.27
CA PRO A 14 21.55 14.93 6.99
C PRO A 14 21.69 13.43 6.68
N LEU A 15 21.73 13.09 5.40
CA LEU A 15 21.86 11.72 4.91
C LEU A 15 23.13 11.58 4.08
N GLU A 16 23.87 10.51 4.32
CA GLU A 16 25.02 10.10 3.53
C GLU A 16 24.68 8.88 2.65
N GLU A 17 25.54 8.56 1.67
CA GLU A 17 25.33 7.37 0.83
C GLU A 17 25.25 6.07 1.66
N LYS A 18 26.01 5.99 2.76
CA LYS A 18 26.00 4.84 3.67
C LYS A 18 24.64 4.58 4.33
N ASP A 19 23.76 5.58 4.38
CA ASP A 19 22.41 5.49 4.97
C ASP A 19 21.38 4.87 4.01
N ARG A 20 21.74 4.68 2.74
CA ARG A 20 20.90 4.03 1.73
C ARG A 20 21.20 2.55 1.59
N PHE A 21 20.18 1.78 1.27
CA PHE A 21 20.39 0.41 0.80
C PHE A 21 20.98 0.41 -0.62
N GLY A 22 21.61 -0.71 -0.99
CA GLY A 22 22.15 -0.90 -2.33
C GLY A 22 21.08 -0.95 -3.41
N ARG A 23 21.54 -1.02 -4.68
CA ARG A 23 20.72 -0.97 -5.90
C ARG A 23 19.61 -2.03 -6.00
N LEU A 24 19.64 -3.06 -5.17
CA LEU A 24 18.62 -4.11 -5.13
C LEU A 24 17.35 -3.65 -4.41
N ILE A 25 17.49 -2.85 -3.35
CA ILE A 25 16.38 -2.38 -2.53
C ILE A 25 15.97 -0.96 -2.91
N GLU A 26 16.93 -0.08 -3.21
CA GLU A 26 16.67 1.32 -3.53
C GLU A 26 17.23 1.70 -4.90
N ARG A 27 16.46 2.46 -5.68
CA ARG A 27 16.94 3.04 -6.93
C ARG A 27 17.96 4.15 -6.66
N ARG A 28 19.02 4.21 -7.47
CA ARG A 28 20.02 5.28 -7.43
C ARG A 28 19.60 6.47 -8.30
N ASP A 29 18.50 7.14 -7.92
CA ASP A 29 18.02 8.36 -8.57
C ASP A 29 18.01 9.58 -7.62
N GLY A 30 18.66 9.46 -6.47
CA GLY A 30 18.75 10.51 -5.44
C GLY A 30 17.47 10.73 -4.63
N ALA A 31 16.32 10.19 -5.05
CA ALA A 31 15.06 10.43 -4.35
C ALA A 31 14.96 9.68 -3.03
N ASP A 32 14.29 10.30 -2.07
CA ASP A 32 14.01 9.70 -0.76
C ASP A 32 12.51 9.69 -0.47
N PHE A 33 12.14 9.03 0.63
CA PHE A 33 10.79 9.06 1.17
C PHE A 33 10.44 10.51 1.59
N PRO A 34 9.23 10.99 1.29
CA PRO A 34 8.83 12.32 1.71
C PRO A 34 8.48 12.37 3.20
N TYR A 35 8.45 13.59 3.73
CA TYR A 35 7.93 14.03 5.03
C TYR A 35 8.71 13.60 6.28
N TYR A 36 9.32 12.42 6.27
CA TYR A 36 9.88 11.82 7.49
C TYR A 36 11.11 12.55 8.04
N ASN A 37 11.88 13.25 7.19
CA ASN A 37 13.08 13.99 7.54
C ASN A 37 12.93 15.50 7.26
N GLY A 38 11.71 16.02 7.20
CA GLY A 38 11.43 17.43 6.95
C GLY A 38 11.41 17.84 5.47
N VAL A 39 11.66 16.93 4.54
CA VAL A 39 11.61 17.21 3.09
C VAL A 39 10.46 16.45 2.44
N PRO A 40 9.61 17.09 1.62
CA PRO A 40 9.60 18.53 1.28
C PRO A 40 9.02 19.43 2.38
N VAL A 41 8.30 18.85 3.36
CA VAL A 41 7.75 19.54 4.52
C VAL A 41 7.77 18.58 5.71
N GLU A 42 8.05 19.10 6.90
CA GLU A 42 7.88 18.32 8.13
C GLU A 42 6.39 18.24 8.50
N LEU A 43 5.91 17.02 8.74
CA LEU A 43 4.63 16.79 9.39
C LEU A 43 4.87 16.57 10.88
N SER A 44 4.28 17.42 11.73
CA SER A 44 4.36 17.26 13.18
C SER A 44 3.69 15.96 13.65
N VAL A 45 3.94 15.56 14.90
CA VAL A 45 3.34 14.37 15.51
C VAL A 45 1.80 14.38 15.37
N VAL A 46 1.17 15.52 15.67
CA VAL A 46 -0.29 15.67 15.56
C VAL A 46 -0.78 15.50 14.12
N LYS A 47 -0.06 16.08 13.14
CA LYS A 47 -0.41 15.91 11.72
C LYS A 47 -0.33 14.44 11.29
N TRP A 48 0.68 13.69 11.75
CA TRP A 48 0.77 12.25 11.49
C TRP A 48 -0.37 11.46 12.11
N ILE A 49 -0.75 11.78 13.35
CA ILE A 49 -1.91 11.16 14.00
C ILE A 49 -3.19 11.42 13.18
N ILE A 50 -3.41 12.65 12.73
CA ILE A 50 -4.56 13.01 11.87
C ILE A 50 -4.54 12.20 10.57
N VAL A 51 -3.38 12.03 9.93
CA VAL A 51 -3.23 11.20 8.73
C VAL A 51 -3.57 9.74 9.02
N TRP A 52 -3.09 9.17 10.13
CA TRP A 52 -3.47 7.80 10.53
C TRP A 52 -4.96 7.62 10.77
N LEU A 53 -5.59 8.56 11.48
CA LEU A 53 -7.03 8.51 11.69
C LEU A 53 -7.81 8.58 10.36
N SER A 54 -7.33 9.35 9.39
CA SER A 54 -7.95 9.41 8.06
C SER A 54 -7.82 8.11 7.27
N VAL A 55 -6.69 7.41 7.42
CA VAL A 55 -6.46 6.09 6.82
C VAL A 55 -7.39 5.05 7.44
N ALA A 56 -7.57 5.07 8.76
CA ALA A 56 -8.55 4.24 9.46
C ALA A 56 -9.99 4.56 9.04
N ALA A 57 -10.33 5.84 8.89
CA ALA A 57 -11.65 6.27 8.40
C ALA A 57 -11.91 5.79 6.95
N GLY A 58 -10.89 5.79 6.09
CA GLY A 58 -10.98 5.23 4.75
C GLY A 58 -11.30 3.73 4.76
N ILE A 59 -10.62 2.93 5.58
CA ILE A 59 -10.95 1.51 5.75
C ILE A 59 -12.34 1.32 6.36
N ALA A 60 -12.72 2.15 7.32
CA ALA A 60 -14.05 2.11 7.93
C ALA A 60 -15.16 2.31 6.88
N ALA A 61 -14.92 3.14 5.85
CA ALA A 61 -15.86 3.29 4.74
C ALA A 61 -16.10 1.97 3.99
N ILE A 62 -15.04 1.17 3.75
CA ILE A 62 -15.17 -0.17 3.14
C ILE A 62 -15.92 -1.13 4.07
N MET A 63 -15.63 -1.09 5.37
CA MET A 63 -16.18 -2.06 6.33
C MET A 63 -17.65 -1.80 6.69
N PHE A 64 -18.07 -0.55 6.76
CA PHE A 64 -19.34 -0.18 7.37
C PHE A 64 -20.36 0.44 6.40
N ILE A 65 -19.98 0.82 5.18
CA ILE A 65 -20.93 1.28 4.17
C ILE A 65 -21.38 0.05 3.36
N PRO A 66 -22.63 -0.42 3.54
CA PRO A 66 -23.11 -1.60 2.83
C PRO A 66 -23.23 -1.32 1.34
N SER A 67 -22.96 -2.34 0.53
CA SER A 67 -23.16 -2.30 -0.91
C SER A 67 -23.78 -3.61 -1.38
N ALA A 68 -24.81 -3.51 -2.22
CA ALA A 68 -25.53 -4.70 -2.72
C ALA A 68 -24.76 -5.41 -3.85
N ASN A 69 -23.89 -4.69 -4.56
CA ASN A 69 -23.13 -5.16 -5.71
C ASN A 69 -21.88 -4.30 -5.93
N ASN A 70 -21.07 -4.63 -6.94
CA ASN A 70 -19.82 -3.91 -7.20
C ASN A 70 -20.03 -2.47 -7.68
N LEU A 71 -21.17 -2.17 -8.31
CA LEU A 71 -21.53 -0.81 -8.71
C LEU A 71 -21.78 0.08 -7.48
N GLY A 72 -22.54 -0.41 -6.49
CA GLY A 72 -22.73 0.25 -5.21
C GLY A 72 -21.42 0.37 -4.42
N ALA A 73 -20.53 -0.63 -4.53
CA ALA A 73 -19.24 -0.64 -3.86
C ALA A 73 -18.26 0.43 -4.39
N LEU A 74 -18.53 1.06 -5.54
CA LEU A 74 -17.69 2.16 -6.04
C LEU A 74 -17.59 3.32 -5.06
N LEU A 75 -18.67 3.64 -4.33
CA LEU A 75 -18.69 4.71 -3.35
C LEU A 75 -17.70 4.46 -2.19
N PRO A 76 -17.81 3.37 -1.40
CA PRO A 76 -16.87 3.13 -0.31
C PRO A 76 -15.43 2.96 -0.79
N ARG A 77 -15.21 2.33 -1.96
CA ARG A 77 -13.88 2.20 -2.58
C ARG A 77 -13.26 3.56 -2.92
N THR A 78 -14.07 4.49 -3.42
CA THR A 78 -13.63 5.87 -3.70
C THR A 78 -13.34 6.63 -2.41
N LEU A 79 -14.19 6.51 -1.39
CA LEU A 79 -13.98 7.16 -0.10
C LEU A 79 -12.69 6.68 0.58
N PHE A 80 -12.37 5.39 0.45
CA PHE A 80 -11.13 4.82 0.97
C PHE A 80 -9.87 5.49 0.39
N VAL A 81 -9.92 5.97 -0.85
CA VAL A 81 -8.83 6.73 -1.47
C VAL A 81 -8.90 8.21 -1.11
N VAL A 82 -10.07 8.82 -1.26
CA VAL A 82 -10.24 10.27 -1.20
C VAL A 82 -10.04 10.81 0.20
N ILE A 83 -10.52 10.11 1.24
CA ILE A 83 -10.39 10.56 2.64
C ILE A 83 -8.91 10.75 3.03
N PRO A 84 -8.02 9.74 2.93
CA PRO A 84 -6.63 9.90 3.31
C PRO A 84 -5.87 10.89 2.42
N LEU A 85 -6.17 10.97 1.12
CA LEU A 85 -5.53 11.95 0.23
C LEU A 85 -5.95 13.38 0.52
N ALA A 86 -7.24 13.61 0.78
CA ALA A 86 -7.75 14.94 1.15
C ALA A 86 -7.11 15.40 2.46
N VAL A 87 -7.04 14.53 3.47
CA VAL A 87 -6.38 14.86 4.73
C VAL A 87 -4.89 15.12 4.54
N LEU A 88 -4.19 14.31 3.76
CA LEU A 88 -2.78 14.56 3.43
C LEU A 88 -2.61 15.92 2.73
N ALA A 89 -3.49 16.26 1.79
CA ALA A 89 -3.52 17.55 1.10
C ALA A 89 -3.71 18.72 2.07
N LEU A 90 -4.59 18.58 3.07
CA LEU A 90 -4.80 19.60 4.09
C LEU A 90 -3.58 19.79 4.99
N VAL A 91 -2.92 18.71 5.43
CA VAL A 91 -1.80 18.82 6.39
C VAL A 91 -0.44 19.11 5.77
N ALA A 92 -0.21 18.65 4.54
CA ALA A 92 1.03 18.83 3.78
C ALA A 92 0.96 19.99 2.77
N GLY A 93 -0.22 20.57 2.53
CA GLY A 93 -0.42 21.61 1.53
C GLY A 93 -0.01 21.12 0.14
N ARG A 94 0.68 21.97 -0.64
CA ARG A 94 1.15 21.64 -2.00
C ARG A 94 2.07 20.42 -2.07
N ALA A 95 2.67 20.02 -0.96
CA ALA A 95 3.60 18.91 -0.92
C ALA A 95 2.91 17.53 -0.93
N TRP A 96 1.58 17.43 -0.81
CA TRP A 96 0.86 16.15 -0.69
C TRP A 96 1.13 15.19 -1.85
N THR A 97 1.42 15.72 -3.03
CA THR A 97 1.74 14.93 -4.22
C THR A 97 3.13 14.29 -4.15
N ALA A 98 3.95 14.52 -3.12
CA ALA A 98 5.34 14.03 -3.08
C ALA A 98 5.45 12.49 -3.02
N ILE A 99 4.37 11.78 -2.66
CA ILE A 99 4.30 10.32 -2.76
C ILE A 99 4.10 9.84 -4.21
N PHE A 100 3.67 10.74 -5.10
CA PHE A 100 3.45 10.48 -6.52
C PHE A 100 4.58 11.09 -7.35
N ARG A 101 5.22 10.26 -8.16
CA ARG A 101 6.27 10.70 -9.10
C ARG A 101 5.89 10.33 -10.51
N ARG A 102 6.49 11.02 -11.48
CA ARG A 102 6.29 10.72 -12.91
C ARG A 102 6.64 9.26 -13.18
N VAL A 103 5.71 8.53 -13.78
CA VAL A 103 5.91 7.15 -14.23
C VAL A 103 6.74 7.14 -15.51
N ARG A 104 7.85 6.41 -15.51
CA ARG A 104 8.71 6.17 -16.68
C ARG A 104 8.50 4.75 -17.20
N LEU A 105 8.98 4.42 -18.40
CA LEU A 105 8.85 3.05 -18.94
C LEU A 105 9.48 1.99 -18.03
N VAL A 106 10.63 2.29 -17.42
CA VAL A 106 11.25 1.41 -16.41
C VAL A 106 10.35 1.19 -15.18
N ASP A 107 9.51 2.17 -14.84
CA ASP A 107 8.58 2.06 -13.74
C ASP A 107 7.40 1.13 -14.08
N VAL A 108 6.93 1.15 -15.33
CA VAL A 108 5.97 0.16 -15.84
C VAL A 108 6.57 -1.25 -15.78
N GLY A 109 7.82 -1.42 -16.23
CA GLY A 109 8.53 -2.69 -16.09
C GLY A 109 8.65 -3.15 -14.62
N ASN A 110 8.91 -2.22 -13.69
CA ASN A 110 8.91 -2.52 -12.26
C ASN A 110 7.52 -2.96 -11.76
N MET A 111 6.41 -2.37 -12.24
CA MET A 111 5.06 -2.79 -11.85
C MET A 111 4.84 -4.27 -12.17
N PHE A 112 5.13 -4.71 -13.39
CA PHE A 112 5.03 -6.12 -13.78
C PHE A 112 5.99 -7.02 -13.01
N PHE A 113 7.23 -6.59 -12.81
CA PHE A 113 8.21 -7.36 -12.04
C PHE A 113 7.76 -7.60 -10.60
N PHE A 114 7.29 -6.57 -9.90
CA PHE A 114 6.83 -6.71 -8.51
C PHE A 114 5.51 -7.46 -8.41
N ALA A 115 4.62 -7.33 -9.39
CA ALA A 115 3.42 -8.16 -9.47
C ALA A 115 3.79 -9.64 -9.61
N ALA A 116 4.67 -9.99 -10.55
CA ALA A 116 5.12 -11.37 -10.75
C ALA A 116 5.86 -11.93 -9.51
N LEU A 117 6.74 -11.12 -8.90
CA LEU A 117 7.40 -11.49 -7.64
C LEU A 117 6.38 -11.78 -6.54
N ASN A 118 5.36 -10.92 -6.41
CA ASN A 118 4.31 -11.08 -5.41
C ASN A 118 3.48 -12.34 -5.65
N ILE A 119 3.11 -12.63 -6.90
CA ILE A 119 2.39 -13.85 -7.27
C ILE A 119 3.21 -15.09 -6.88
N VAL A 120 4.49 -15.16 -7.25
CA VAL A 120 5.37 -16.29 -6.90
C VAL A 120 5.48 -16.45 -5.39
N LEU A 121 5.68 -15.35 -4.66
CA LEU A 121 5.79 -15.36 -3.20
C LEU A 121 4.49 -15.85 -2.54
N THR A 122 3.34 -15.36 -3.02
CA THR A 122 2.02 -15.69 -2.49
C THR A 122 1.69 -17.16 -2.75
N PHE A 123 2.00 -17.70 -3.93
CA PHE A 123 1.83 -19.13 -4.21
C PHE A 123 2.76 -20.01 -3.36
N ALA A 124 4.03 -19.63 -3.22
CA ALA A 124 4.98 -20.39 -2.43
C ALA A 124 4.59 -20.43 -0.95
N ILE A 125 4.33 -19.27 -0.34
CA ILE A 125 3.97 -19.16 1.07
C ILE A 125 2.56 -19.69 1.33
N GLY A 126 1.59 -19.33 0.48
CA GLY A 126 0.23 -19.84 0.56
C GLY A 126 0.15 -21.35 0.42
N GLY A 127 0.95 -21.94 -0.48
CA GLY A 127 1.10 -23.38 -0.62
C GLY A 127 1.63 -24.04 0.66
N ILE A 128 2.72 -23.52 1.22
CA ILE A 128 3.27 -24.01 2.50
C ILE A 128 2.24 -23.90 3.63
N VAL A 129 1.55 -22.75 3.76
CA VAL A 129 0.52 -22.56 4.78
C VAL A 129 -0.63 -23.54 4.59
N SER A 130 -1.09 -23.78 3.36
CA SER A 130 -2.19 -24.70 3.07
C SER A 130 -1.89 -26.17 3.39
N LEU A 131 -0.60 -26.55 3.42
CA LEU A 131 -0.16 -27.89 3.82
C LEU A 131 -0.17 -28.08 5.36
N LEU A 132 -0.11 -26.98 6.11
CA LEU A 132 0.11 -27.00 7.56
C LEU A 132 -1.09 -26.48 8.35
N PHE A 133 -1.93 -25.64 7.73
CA PHE A 133 -3.04 -24.94 8.36
C PHE A 133 -4.24 -24.90 7.41
N PRO A 134 -5.48 -24.92 7.94
CA PRO A 134 -6.66 -24.60 7.16
C PRO A 134 -6.53 -23.21 6.52
N VAL A 135 -7.14 -23.02 5.36
CA VAL A 135 -7.21 -21.72 4.66
C VAL A 135 -8.66 -21.40 4.32
N ALA A 136 -9.02 -20.13 4.42
CA ALA A 136 -10.34 -19.62 4.05
C ALA A 136 -10.32 -19.07 2.61
N PRO A 137 -11.38 -19.30 1.82
CA PRO A 137 -11.52 -18.72 0.49
C PRO A 137 -11.78 -17.21 0.59
N ASN A 138 -11.29 -16.45 -0.38
CA ASN A 138 -11.63 -15.05 -0.53
C ASN A 138 -12.95 -14.91 -1.32
N ALA A 139 -14.01 -14.43 -0.67
CA ALA A 139 -15.35 -14.34 -1.27
C ALA A 139 -15.40 -13.42 -2.50
N VAL A 140 -14.60 -12.35 -2.54
CA VAL A 140 -14.55 -11.44 -3.70
C VAL A 140 -13.96 -12.14 -4.91
N ILE A 141 -12.87 -12.90 -4.73
CA ILE A 141 -12.28 -13.68 -5.81
C ILE A 141 -13.21 -14.82 -6.21
N ALA A 142 -13.76 -15.56 -5.25
CA ALA A 142 -14.63 -16.70 -5.55
C ALA A 142 -15.94 -16.31 -6.28
N GLY A 143 -16.47 -15.12 -6.02
CA GLY A 143 -17.67 -14.60 -6.67
C GLY A 143 -17.42 -13.78 -7.95
N ALA A 144 -16.16 -13.56 -8.34
CA ALA A 144 -15.84 -12.71 -9.48
C ALA A 144 -16.43 -13.25 -10.78
N GLY A 145 -17.15 -12.38 -11.52
CA GLY A 145 -17.81 -12.75 -12.78
C GLY A 145 -19.25 -13.28 -12.62
N SER A 146 -19.70 -13.61 -11.40
CA SER A 146 -21.04 -14.16 -11.17
C SER A 146 -22.18 -13.13 -11.30
N GLY A 147 -21.90 -11.83 -11.11
CA GLY A 147 -22.89 -10.75 -11.13
C GLY A 147 -23.26 -10.23 -12.54
N GLY A 148 -22.79 -10.88 -13.60
CA GLY A 148 -22.98 -10.43 -14.98
C GLY A 148 -21.99 -9.34 -15.42
N VAL A 149 -22.14 -8.87 -16.68
CA VAL A 149 -21.14 -8.00 -17.33
C VAL A 149 -20.98 -6.65 -16.63
N VAL A 150 -22.08 -5.99 -16.27
CA VAL A 150 -22.03 -4.66 -15.63
C VAL A 150 -21.37 -4.74 -14.26
N ASP A 151 -21.71 -5.75 -13.46
CA ASP A 151 -21.10 -5.95 -12.14
C ASP A 151 -19.61 -6.31 -12.26
N THR A 152 -19.24 -7.10 -13.26
CA THR A 152 -17.84 -7.45 -13.55
C THR A 152 -17.02 -6.22 -13.93
N ILE A 153 -17.56 -5.33 -14.79
CA ILE A 153 -16.90 -4.05 -15.10
C ILE A 153 -16.72 -3.21 -13.84
N ALA A 154 -17.77 -3.11 -13.01
CA ALA A 154 -17.70 -2.39 -11.74
C ALA A 154 -16.71 -3.01 -10.74
N LEU A 155 -16.51 -4.33 -10.77
CA LEU A 155 -15.49 -5.04 -9.98
C LEU A 155 -14.09 -4.59 -10.41
N TYR A 156 -13.76 -4.57 -11.70
CA TYR A 156 -12.45 -4.12 -12.18
C TYR A 156 -12.19 -2.65 -11.90
N VAL A 157 -13.14 -1.76 -12.23
CA VAL A 157 -13.01 -0.32 -11.97
C VAL A 157 -12.88 -0.07 -10.46
N GLY A 158 -13.77 -0.68 -9.67
CA GLY A 158 -13.78 -0.53 -8.23
C GLY A 158 -12.52 -1.07 -7.58
N SER A 159 -12.07 -2.27 -7.92
CA SER A 159 -10.81 -2.85 -7.40
C SER A 159 -9.61 -1.99 -7.76
N GLY A 160 -9.53 -1.47 -9.00
CA GLY A 160 -8.47 -0.53 -9.38
C GLY A 160 -8.40 0.70 -8.47
N ILE A 161 -9.55 1.28 -8.12
CA ILE A 161 -9.65 2.38 -7.15
C ILE A 161 -9.26 1.91 -5.75
N GLN A 162 -9.85 0.81 -5.28
CA GLN A 162 -9.64 0.28 -3.94
C GLN A 162 -8.17 -0.01 -3.66
N LEU A 163 -7.45 -0.59 -4.63
CA LEU A 163 -6.05 -0.97 -4.48
C LEU A 163 -5.12 0.25 -4.35
N ILE A 164 -5.49 1.41 -4.91
CA ILE A 164 -4.82 2.69 -4.60
C ILE A 164 -5.04 3.06 -3.13
N GLY A 165 -6.25 2.84 -2.61
CA GLY A 165 -6.60 3.04 -1.20
C GLY A 165 -5.78 2.15 -0.28
N GLU A 166 -5.59 0.89 -0.67
CA GLU A 166 -4.74 -0.07 0.06
C GLU A 166 -3.27 0.36 0.07
N GLU A 167 -2.75 0.87 -1.04
CA GLU A 167 -1.40 1.45 -1.06
C GLU A 167 -1.28 2.65 -0.12
N LEU A 168 -2.27 3.53 -0.06
CA LEU A 168 -2.30 4.65 0.90
C LEU A 168 -2.39 4.14 2.35
N PHE A 169 -3.17 3.09 2.58
CA PHE A 169 -3.35 2.44 3.88
C PHE A 169 -2.07 1.84 4.43
N VAL A 170 -1.10 1.54 3.57
CA VAL A 170 0.21 1.02 3.97
C VAL A 170 1.29 2.10 3.94
N VAL A 171 1.36 2.88 2.86
CA VAL A 171 2.42 3.86 2.65
C VAL A 171 2.33 5.02 3.64
N LEU A 172 1.13 5.52 3.96
CA LEU A 172 1.02 6.61 4.93
C LEU A 172 1.46 6.16 6.34
N PRO A 173 1.09 4.95 6.81
CA PRO A 173 1.69 4.43 8.03
C PRO A 173 3.16 4.08 7.98
N PHE A 174 3.64 3.56 6.86
CA PHE A 174 5.07 3.40 6.65
C PHE A 174 5.82 4.74 6.83
N LEU A 175 5.35 5.83 6.22
CA LEU A 175 5.98 7.15 6.31
C LEU A 175 5.88 7.77 7.71
N ALA A 176 4.76 7.58 8.41
CA ALA A 176 4.62 8.00 9.79
C ALA A 176 5.60 7.25 10.71
N LEU A 177 5.71 5.93 10.55
CA LEU A 177 6.67 5.11 11.29
C LEU A 177 8.11 5.55 10.97
N MET A 178 8.42 5.85 9.71
CA MET A 178 9.71 6.45 9.35
C MET A 178 9.97 7.73 10.14
N TYR A 179 8.99 8.63 10.25
CA TYR A 179 9.15 9.86 11.03
C TYR A 179 9.39 9.57 12.53
N PHE A 180 8.58 8.72 13.15
CA PHE A 180 8.74 8.41 14.57
C PHE A 180 10.03 7.66 14.87
N LEU A 181 10.40 6.67 14.07
CA LEU A 181 11.59 5.85 14.28
C LEU A 181 12.88 6.61 13.95
N PHE A 182 12.91 7.32 12.82
CA PHE A 182 14.07 8.10 12.40
C PHE A 182 14.11 9.44 13.15
N ALA A 183 13.18 10.35 12.87
CA ALA A 183 13.29 11.73 13.34
C ALA A 183 13.08 11.91 14.85
N LYS A 184 12.30 11.04 15.51
CA LYS A 184 12.02 11.16 16.96
C LYS A 184 12.80 10.18 17.83
N ALA A 185 12.86 8.91 17.46
CA ALA A 185 13.59 7.89 18.23
C ALA A 185 15.07 7.81 17.87
N GLY A 186 15.53 8.52 16.84
CA GLY A 186 16.94 8.63 16.50
C GLY A 186 17.53 7.41 15.78
N LEU A 187 16.73 6.41 15.40
CA LEU A 187 17.22 5.20 14.75
C LEU A 187 17.88 5.50 13.38
N SER A 188 18.74 4.57 12.94
CA SER A 188 19.31 4.65 11.59
C SER A 188 18.21 4.58 10.53
N ARG A 189 18.43 5.21 9.36
CA ARG A 189 17.47 5.19 8.25
C ARG A 189 17.13 3.76 7.81
N LYS A 190 18.13 2.88 7.72
CA LYS A 190 17.93 1.47 7.34
C LYS A 190 17.07 0.72 8.34
N THR A 191 17.36 0.89 9.64
CA THR A 191 16.57 0.27 10.72
C THR A 191 15.14 0.78 10.69
N ALA A 192 14.93 2.09 10.54
CA ALA A 192 13.60 2.68 10.46
C ALA A 192 12.81 2.12 9.26
N ILE A 193 13.44 1.96 8.09
CA ILE A 193 12.79 1.37 6.90
C ILE A 193 12.38 -0.07 7.18
N ILE A 194 13.27 -0.91 7.72
CA ILE A 194 12.97 -2.33 7.98
C ILE A 194 11.81 -2.47 8.96
N LEU A 195 11.86 -1.73 10.07
CA LEU A 195 10.79 -1.76 11.07
C LEU A 195 9.48 -1.22 10.50
N ALA A 196 9.49 -0.08 9.81
CA ALA A 196 8.29 0.48 9.18
C ALA A 196 7.70 -0.48 8.14
N TRP A 197 8.54 -1.17 7.36
CA TRP A 197 8.14 -2.13 6.35
C TRP A 197 7.46 -3.36 6.97
N ILE A 198 8.05 -3.94 8.02
CA ILE A 198 7.48 -5.10 8.72
C ILE A 198 6.18 -4.71 9.45
N ILE A 199 6.20 -3.62 10.22
CA ILE A 199 5.03 -3.19 11.01
C ILE A 199 3.86 -2.84 10.09
N SER A 200 4.10 -2.12 8.98
CA SER A 200 3.04 -1.78 8.03
C SER A 200 2.50 -3.01 7.28
N ALA A 201 3.31 -4.04 7.04
CA ALA A 201 2.85 -5.30 6.46
C ALA A 201 1.99 -6.12 7.44
N VAL A 202 2.36 -6.17 8.72
CA VAL A 202 1.54 -6.80 9.77
C VAL A 202 0.21 -6.06 9.93
N TRP A 203 0.25 -4.72 9.95
CA TRP A 203 -0.94 -3.86 9.96
C TRP A 203 -1.87 -4.15 8.78
N PHE A 204 -1.32 -4.28 7.57
CA PHE A 204 -2.08 -4.64 6.37
C PHE A 204 -2.69 -6.03 6.47
N GLY A 205 -1.92 -7.03 6.89
CA GLY A 205 -2.41 -8.39 7.10
C GLY A 205 -3.54 -8.44 8.14
N ALA A 206 -3.41 -7.71 9.25
CA ALA A 206 -4.43 -7.63 10.28
C ALA A 206 -5.75 -7.05 9.76
N ALA A 207 -5.70 -6.04 8.89
CA ALA A 207 -6.90 -5.48 8.25
C ALA A 207 -7.65 -6.51 7.38
N HIS A 208 -6.98 -7.60 6.96
CA HIS A 208 -7.56 -8.67 6.16
C HIS A 208 -8.15 -9.82 6.99
N LEU A 209 -8.04 -9.81 8.32
CA LEU A 209 -8.58 -10.87 9.17
C LEU A 209 -10.06 -11.19 8.87
N PRO A 210 -10.98 -10.21 8.71
CA PRO A 210 -12.37 -10.53 8.39
C PRO A 210 -12.56 -11.21 7.02
N THR A 211 -11.64 -10.98 6.08
CA THR A 211 -11.70 -11.61 4.73
C THR A 211 -11.35 -13.09 4.78
N TYR A 212 -10.53 -13.49 5.74
CA TYR A 212 -10.01 -14.86 5.88
C TYR A 212 -10.55 -15.56 7.13
N ASP A 213 -11.79 -15.25 7.52
CA ASP A 213 -12.48 -15.85 8.67
C ASP A 213 -11.64 -15.82 9.97
N TRP A 214 -10.96 -14.70 10.19
CA TRP A 214 -10.05 -14.49 11.32
C TRP A 214 -8.89 -15.48 11.41
N ASN A 215 -8.52 -16.12 10.30
CA ASN A 215 -7.32 -16.95 10.19
C ASN A 215 -6.06 -16.09 10.25
N TRP A 216 -5.51 -15.96 11.46
CA TRP A 216 -4.31 -15.17 11.73
C TRP A 216 -3.08 -15.61 10.94
N VAL A 217 -2.90 -16.91 10.71
CA VAL A 217 -1.75 -17.41 9.95
C VAL A 217 -1.87 -16.97 8.49
N GLN A 218 -3.03 -17.17 7.87
CA GLN A 218 -3.26 -16.74 6.49
C GLN A 218 -3.16 -15.22 6.35
N ALA A 219 -3.82 -14.45 7.23
CA ALA A 219 -3.80 -12.99 7.20
C ALA A 219 -2.41 -12.39 7.46
N ILE A 220 -1.68 -12.85 8.49
CA ILE A 220 -0.38 -12.24 8.82
C ILE A 220 0.75 -12.80 7.95
N VAL A 221 0.78 -14.11 7.71
CA VAL A 221 1.88 -14.75 6.97
C VAL A 221 1.68 -14.65 5.47
N VAL A 222 0.53 -15.07 4.93
CA VAL A 222 0.30 -15.06 3.47
C VAL A 222 0.08 -13.62 2.99
N ILE A 223 -0.87 -12.89 3.57
CA ILE A 223 -1.18 -11.53 3.10
C ILE A 223 -0.10 -10.53 3.53
N GLY A 224 0.45 -10.65 4.74
CA GLY A 224 1.56 -9.82 5.17
C GLY A 224 2.82 -10.02 4.32
N SER A 225 3.18 -11.25 3.94
CA SER A 225 4.33 -11.48 3.05
C SER A 225 4.11 -10.94 1.64
N ALA A 226 2.89 -11.06 1.10
CA ALA A 226 2.53 -10.40 -0.15
C ALA A 226 2.73 -8.88 -0.05
N ARG A 227 2.30 -8.29 1.07
CA ARG A 227 2.50 -6.86 1.32
C ARG A 227 3.98 -6.47 1.41
N ILE A 228 4.86 -7.33 1.93
CA ILE A 228 6.30 -7.08 1.93
C ILE A 228 6.79 -6.89 0.48
N ALA A 229 6.45 -7.79 -0.44
CA ALA A 229 6.87 -7.68 -1.84
C ALA A 229 6.31 -6.44 -2.56
N LEU A 230 5.03 -6.10 -2.35
CA LEU A 230 4.42 -4.92 -2.97
C LEU A 230 4.96 -3.61 -2.40
N THR A 231 5.14 -3.50 -1.09
CA THR A 231 5.74 -2.30 -0.47
C THR A 231 7.19 -2.11 -0.91
N LEU A 232 7.91 -3.19 -1.27
CA LEU A 232 9.25 -3.08 -1.87
C LEU A 232 9.23 -2.28 -3.18
N ALA A 233 8.15 -2.34 -3.97
CA ALA A 233 8.00 -1.52 -5.16
C ALA A 233 8.01 -0.01 -4.82
N PHE A 234 7.32 0.38 -3.74
CA PHE A 234 7.35 1.73 -3.22
C PHE A 234 8.72 2.09 -2.64
N ILE A 235 9.31 1.22 -1.80
CA ILE A 235 10.65 1.43 -1.23
C ILE A 235 11.68 1.63 -2.34
N ARG A 236 11.62 0.86 -3.41
CA ARG A 236 12.58 0.95 -4.51
C ARG A 236 12.45 2.23 -5.31
N THR A 237 11.23 2.67 -5.59
CA THR A 237 10.98 3.74 -6.57
C THR A 237 10.60 5.09 -5.95
N LYS A 238 10.23 5.10 -4.67
CA LYS A 238 9.63 6.24 -3.95
C LYS A 238 8.39 6.78 -4.67
N ASN A 239 7.62 5.92 -5.31
CA ASN A 239 6.50 6.32 -6.15
C ASN A 239 5.31 5.40 -5.94
N LEU A 240 4.23 5.94 -5.36
CA LEU A 240 2.99 5.23 -5.08
C LEU A 240 2.39 4.61 -6.35
N TRP A 241 2.53 5.28 -7.50
CA TRP A 241 2.01 4.73 -8.76
C TRP A 241 2.63 3.37 -9.11
N VAL A 242 3.89 3.14 -8.75
CA VAL A 242 4.57 1.88 -9.08
C VAL A 242 4.08 0.74 -8.19
N SER A 243 3.92 0.99 -6.89
CA SER A 243 3.36 -0.04 -6.00
C SER A 243 1.88 -0.28 -6.29
N ALA A 244 1.10 0.77 -6.54
CA ALA A 244 -0.30 0.65 -6.97
C ALA A 244 -0.43 -0.11 -8.28
N GLY A 245 0.40 0.19 -9.29
CA GLY A 245 0.39 -0.55 -10.55
C GLY A 245 0.77 -2.03 -10.37
N ALA A 246 1.78 -2.33 -9.57
CA ALA A 246 2.15 -3.71 -9.24
C ALA A 246 1.00 -4.45 -8.54
N HIS A 247 0.34 -3.78 -7.59
CA HIS A 247 -0.75 -4.33 -6.82
C HIS A 247 -2.00 -4.58 -7.68
N ILE A 248 -2.37 -3.63 -8.54
CA ILE A 248 -3.46 -3.76 -9.52
C ILE A 248 -3.21 -4.93 -10.45
N ILE A 249 -2.02 -5.01 -11.05
CA ILE A 249 -1.66 -6.13 -11.94
C ILE A 249 -1.75 -7.47 -11.20
N ASN A 250 -1.22 -7.54 -9.98
CA ASN A 250 -1.27 -8.75 -9.16
C ASN A 250 -2.71 -9.23 -8.95
N ASP A 251 -3.59 -8.35 -8.45
CA ASP A 251 -4.94 -8.74 -8.08
C ASP A 251 -5.82 -8.99 -9.30
N TRP A 252 -5.64 -8.21 -10.37
CA TRP A 252 -6.37 -8.42 -11.60
C TRP A 252 -6.02 -9.75 -12.26
N VAL A 253 -4.83 -10.32 -12.06
CA VAL A 253 -4.53 -11.70 -12.51
C VAL A 253 -5.46 -12.69 -11.83
N PHE A 254 -5.61 -12.64 -10.50
CA PHE A 254 -6.47 -13.57 -9.76
C PHE A 254 -7.96 -13.36 -10.06
N ILE A 255 -8.41 -12.10 -10.15
CA ILE A 255 -9.78 -11.77 -10.56
C ILE A 255 -10.07 -12.30 -11.97
N THR A 256 -9.14 -12.10 -12.92
CA THR A 256 -9.32 -12.56 -14.31
C THR A 256 -9.43 -14.07 -14.40
N VAL A 257 -8.56 -14.81 -13.70
CA VAL A 257 -8.64 -16.28 -13.66
C VAL A 257 -10.00 -16.74 -13.15
N SER A 258 -10.53 -16.10 -12.10
CA SER A 258 -11.84 -16.44 -11.55
C SER A 258 -13.00 -16.12 -12.50
N VAL A 259 -12.99 -14.93 -13.13
CA VAL A 259 -14.00 -14.53 -14.12
C VAL A 259 -14.04 -15.50 -15.31
N ILE A 260 -12.88 -15.91 -15.83
CA ILE A 260 -12.79 -16.90 -16.91
C ILE A 260 -13.36 -18.25 -16.46
N GLY A 261 -13.04 -18.69 -15.24
CA GLY A 261 -13.58 -19.91 -14.66
C GLY A 261 -15.11 -19.89 -14.56
N ALA A 262 -15.68 -18.79 -14.06
CA ALA A 262 -17.12 -18.59 -13.98
C ALA A 262 -17.80 -18.65 -15.35
N ALA A 263 -17.21 -18.02 -16.37
CA ALA A 263 -17.73 -18.04 -17.73
C ALA A 263 -17.71 -19.44 -18.36
N ALA A 264 -16.66 -20.23 -18.09
CA ALA A 264 -16.55 -21.61 -18.58
C ALA A 264 -17.64 -22.52 -18.00
N VAL A 265 -17.98 -22.34 -16.71
CA VAL A 265 -19.06 -23.10 -16.04
C VAL A 265 -20.44 -22.66 -16.51
N ALA A 266 -20.65 -21.37 -16.78
CA ALA A 266 -21.94 -20.86 -17.27
C ALA A 266 -22.26 -21.29 -18.72
N GLY A 267 -21.23 -21.68 -19.50
CA GLY A 267 -21.37 -22.16 -20.87
C GLY A 267 -21.45 -23.68 -21.03
N SER A 268 -21.27 -24.45 -19.95
CA SER A 268 -21.39 -25.92 -19.89
C SER A 268 -22.75 -26.36 -19.38
#